data_AF-A0A9Q1LYV3-F1
#
_entry.id   AF-A0A9Q1LYV3-F1
#
_cell.length_a   1.000
_cell.length_b   1.000
_cell.length_c   1.000
_cell.angle_alpha   90.00
_cell.angle_beta   90.00
_cell.angle_gamma   90.00
#
_symmetry.space_group_name_H-M   'P 1'
#
loop_
_entity.id
_entity.type
_entity.pdbx_description
1 polymer ?
#
loop_
_entity_poly.entity_id
_entity_poly.type
_entity_poly.pdbx_seq_one_letter_code
_entity_poly.pdbx_strand_id
1 'polypeptide(L)'
;MEMIRGDLFKRHSDYNIFIDEIGMKLDFIWAPYVSNLTDLVLGFEEKKSYPDVFVIDEKREKMTDVMWQAYTNELYRSKLLQQSGGPLLLLDVHALSNYCGARCTTDGMHYHRVVYEAAVHVMLNALLVESNQNL
;
A
#
# COMPACT_ATOMS: atom_id res chain seq x y z
N MET A 1 6.81 -23.94 -3.55
CA MET A 1 5.49 -23.51 -3.01
C MET A 1 5.38 -23.61 -1.49
N GLU A 2 6.02 -24.56 -0.80
CA GLU A 2 5.90 -24.66 0.67
C GLU A 2 6.52 -23.50 1.45
N MET A 3 7.61 -22.88 0.98
CA MET A 3 8.24 -21.71 1.64
C MET A 3 7.27 -20.54 1.84
N ILE A 4 6.41 -20.25 0.86
CA ILE A 4 5.45 -19.12 0.93
C ILE A 4 4.35 -19.41 1.96
N ARG A 5 4.07 -20.68 2.26
CA ARG A 5 2.97 -21.08 3.15
C ARG A 5 3.21 -20.70 4.61
N GLY A 6 4.47 -20.69 5.05
CA GLY A 6 4.85 -20.22 6.39
C GLY A 6 4.72 -18.70 6.56
N ASP A 7 5.05 -17.95 5.50
CA ASP A 7 4.96 -16.49 5.49
C ASP A 7 3.52 -15.97 5.33
N LEU A 8 2.63 -16.74 4.72
CA LEU A 8 1.19 -16.41 4.60
C LEU A 8 0.47 -16.27 5.97
N PHE A 9 1.08 -16.70 7.07
CA PHE A 9 0.52 -16.57 8.42
C PHE A 9 0.99 -15.32 9.19
N LYS A 10 1.88 -14.51 8.61
CA LYS A 10 2.29 -13.21 9.15
C LYS A 10 1.16 -12.18 9.00
N ARG A 11 0.07 -12.37 9.75
CA ARG A 11 -1.02 -11.41 9.80
C ARG A 11 -0.52 -10.17 10.54
N HIS A 12 -0.66 -9.01 9.91
CA HIS A 12 -0.33 -7.70 10.52
C HIS A 12 1.17 -7.52 10.85
N SER A 13 2.05 -7.91 9.94
CA SER A 13 3.48 -7.60 10.06
C SER A 13 4.07 -7.25 8.70
N ASP A 14 5.22 -6.58 8.74
CA ASP A 14 5.99 -6.28 7.54
C ASP A 14 6.44 -7.56 6.84
N TYR A 15 6.48 -7.51 5.52
CA TYR A 15 6.96 -8.58 4.66
C TYR A 15 7.80 -7.95 3.54
N ASN A 16 8.96 -8.52 3.27
CA ASN A 16 9.82 -8.09 2.18
C ASN A 16 10.25 -9.31 1.36
N ILE A 17 10.28 -9.14 0.04
CA ILE A 17 10.80 -10.13 -0.89
C ILE A 17 11.58 -9.42 -1.99
N PHE A 18 12.70 -10.02 -2.37
CA PHE A 18 13.44 -9.64 -3.57
C PHE A 18 13.31 -10.77 -4.58
N ILE A 19 12.89 -10.44 -5.80
CA ILE A 19 12.73 -11.36 -6.92
C ILE A 19 13.90 -11.12 -7.88
N ASP A 20 14.97 -11.89 -7.68
CA ASP A 20 16.26 -11.73 -8.38
C ASP A 20 16.10 -11.74 -9.91
N GLU A 21 15.19 -12.56 -10.44
CA GLU A 21 15.02 -12.80 -11.88
C GLU A 21 14.57 -11.55 -12.65
N ILE A 22 13.86 -10.64 -11.97
CA ILE A 22 13.35 -9.40 -12.55
C ILE A 22 13.91 -8.15 -11.84
N GLY A 23 14.84 -8.32 -10.90
CA GLY A 23 15.43 -7.23 -10.12
C GLY A 23 14.40 -6.43 -9.31
N MET A 24 13.30 -7.06 -8.89
CA MET A 24 12.19 -6.37 -8.22
C MET A 24 12.24 -6.60 -6.71
N LYS A 25 12.19 -5.51 -5.95
CA LYS A 25 11.94 -5.56 -4.50
C LYS A 25 10.48 -5.23 -4.22
N LEU A 26 9.81 -6.07 -3.45
CA LEU A 26 8.46 -5.83 -2.95
C LEU A 26 8.48 -5.78 -1.43
N ASP A 27 8.15 -4.61 -0.88
CA ASP A 27 7.99 -4.38 0.54
C ASP A 27 6.50 -4.17 0.85
N PHE A 28 5.95 -5.00 1.73
CA PHE A 28 4.66 -4.80 2.39
C PHE A 28 4.93 -4.30 3.81
N ILE A 29 4.46 -3.11 4.13
CA ILE A 29 4.62 -2.50 5.45
C ILE A 29 3.26 -2.45 6.13
N TRP A 30 3.17 -3.04 7.32
CA TRP A 30 1.97 -2.97 8.13
C TRP A 30 1.97 -1.67 8.95
N ALA A 31 1.31 -0.64 8.43
CA ALA A 31 1.30 0.71 8.99
C ALA A 31 -0.11 1.19 9.45
N PRO A 32 -0.72 0.57 10.48
CA PRO A 32 -2.06 0.92 10.94
C PRO A 32 -2.14 2.25 11.71
N TYR A 33 -1.00 2.82 12.13
CA TYR A 33 -0.96 4.04 12.93
C TYR A 33 -0.19 5.17 12.23
N VAL A 34 -0.52 6.40 12.60
CA VAL A 34 0.13 7.63 12.12
C VAL A 34 1.65 7.58 12.31
N SER A 35 2.11 7.11 13.46
CA SER A 35 3.55 6.98 13.75
C SER A 35 4.27 6.07 12.75
N ASN A 36 3.61 5.03 12.23
CA ASN A 36 4.21 4.15 11.24
C ASN A 36 4.49 4.87 9.92
N LEU A 37 3.63 5.83 9.52
CA LEU A 37 3.88 6.65 8.33
C LEU A 37 5.07 7.58 8.55
N THR A 38 5.13 8.24 9.73
CA THR A 38 6.25 9.11 10.08
C THR A 38 7.58 8.33 10.07
N ASP A 39 7.62 7.16 10.72
CA ASP A 39 8.81 6.30 10.78
C ASP A 39 9.25 5.85 9.38
N LEU A 40 8.30 5.51 8.51
CA LEU A 40 8.56 5.11 7.13
C LEU A 40 9.23 6.24 6.32
N VAL A 41 8.71 7.47 6.44
CA VAL A 41 9.24 8.66 5.75
C VAL A 41 10.66 8.93 6.20
N LEU A 42 10.92 8.95 7.51
CA LEU A 42 12.24 9.16 8.07
C LEU A 42 13.23 8.10 7.55
N GLY A 43 12.79 6.84 7.46
CA GLY A 43 13.59 5.76 6.90
C GLY A 43 13.96 5.95 5.42
N PHE A 44 13.03 6.44 4.58
CA PHE A 44 13.32 6.76 3.18
C PHE A 44 14.29 7.93 3.04
N GLU A 45 14.11 8.98 3.84
CA GLU A 45 14.95 10.17 3.81
C GLU A 45 16.40 9.89 4.24
N GLU A 46 16.57 9.05 5.27
CA GLU A 46 17.88 8.62 5.78
C GLU A 46 18.61 7.76 4.74
N LYS A 47 17.92 6.80 4.13
CA LYS A 47 18.52 5.85 3.18
C LYS A 47 18.64 6.39 1.75
N LYS A 48 18.00 7.52 1.44
CA LYS A 48 17.84 8.04 0.06
C LYS A 48 17.32 6.99 -0.92
N SER A 49 16.42 6.14 -0.44
CA SER A 49 15.84 5.04 -1.20
C SER A 49 14.33 5.12 -1.07
N TYR A 50 13.68 5.41 -2.18
CA TYR A 50 12.22 5.58 -2.29
C TYR A 50 11.67 4.46 -3.18
N PRO A 51 10.50 3.89 -2.86
CA PRO A 51 9.88 2.90 -3.73
C PRO A 51 9.33 3.57 -5.00
N ASP A 52 9.36 2.85 -6.13
CA ASP A 52 8.77 3.32 -7.38
C ASP A 52 7.23 3.35 -7.32
N VAL A 53 6.64 2.39 -6.58
CA VAL A 53 5.20 2.29 -6.36
C VAL A 53 4.94 2.01 -4.88
N PHE A 54 3.98 2.74 -4.28
CA PHE A 54 3.59 2.56 -2.88
C PHE A 54 2.08 2.44 -2.76
N VAL A 55 1.60 1.30 -2.27
CA VAL A 55 0.16 1.05 -2.15
C VAL A 55 -0.25 1.10 -0.69
N ILE A 56 -1.31 1.85 -0.41
CA ILE A 56 -1.92 1.97 0.90
C ILE A 56 -3.36 1.48 0.79
N ASP A 57 -3.71 0.49 1.60
CA ASP A 57 -5.11 0.11 1.84
C ASP A 57 -5.53 0.73 3.17
N GLU A 58 -6.58 1.54 3.14
CA GLU A 58 -6.98 2.36 4.28
C GLU A 58 -8.18 1.76 5.02
N LYS A 59 -7.96 1.36 6.28
CA LYS A 59 -9.00 0.68 7.08
C LYS A 59 -9.88 1.67 7.86
N ARG A 60 -10.69 2.45 7.14
CA ARG A 60 -11.60 3.47 7.73
C ARG A 60 -12.52 2.94 8.82
N GLU A 61 -13.09 1.74 8.64
CA GLU A 61 -14.13 1.18 9.53
C GLU A 61 -13.68 1.04 10.99
N LYS A 62 -12.37 0.91 11.24
CA LYS A 62 -11.82 0.79 12.61
C LYS A 62 -11.32 2.12 13.19
N MET A 63 -11.46 3.23 12.47
CA MET A 63 -10.94 4.53 12.88
C MET A 63 -12.07 5.46 13.30
N THR A 64 -11.90 6.15 14.42
CA THR A 64 -12.75 7.32 14.74
C THR A 64 -12.46 8.45 13.76
N ASP A 65 -13.37 9.43 13.64
CA ASP A 65 -13.16 10.60 12.77
C ASP A 65 -11.87 11.36 13.11
N VAL A 66 -11.54 11.44 14.41
CA VAL A 66 -10.30 12.08 14.87
C VAL A 66 -9.07 11.29 14.43
N MET A 67 -9.09 9.95 14.56
CA MET A 67 -7.98 9.10 14.11
C MET A 67 -7.80 9.17 12.59
N TRP A 68 -8.92 9.12 11.86
CA TRP A 68 -8.93 9.26 10.41
C TRP A 68 -8.32 10.59 9.96
N GLN A 69 -8.75 11.69 10.58
CA GLN A 69 -8.23 13.01 10.27
C GLN A 69 -6.74 13.12 10.60
N ALA A 70 -6.27 12.52 11.71
CA ALA A 70 -4.85 12.51 12.05
C ALA A 70 -4.02 11.75 11.01
N TYR A 71 -4.49 10.57 10.56
CA TYR A 71 -3.81 9.75 9.57
C TYR A 71 -3.73 10.43 8.21
N THR A 72 -4.86 10.92 7.70
CA THR A 72 -4.91 11.65 6.42
C THR A 72 -4.09 12.94 6.44
N ASN A 73 -4.08 13.67 7.57
CA ASN A 73 -3.21 14.84 7.74
C ASN A 73 -1.73 14.48 7.67
N GLU A 74 -1.31 13.37 8.29
CA GLU A 74 0.09 12.93 8.24
C GLU A 74 0.48 12.46 6.85
N LEU A 75 -0.39 11.72 6.15
CA LEU A 75 -0.18 11.30 4.77
C LEU A 75 0.01 12.51 3.83
N TYR A 76 -0.75 13.59 4.06
CA TYR A 76 -0.57 14.84 3.33
C TYR A 76 0.74 15.55 3.72
N ARG A 77 1.01 15.73 5.02
CA ARG A 77 2.18 16.48 5.54
C ARG A 77 3.52 15.82 5.24
N SER A 78 3.55 14.49 5.28
CA SER A 78 4.74 13.68 4.98
C SER A 78 5.22 13.81 3.54
N LYS A 79 4.37 14.33 2.63
CA LYS A 79 4.65 14.39 1.19
C LYS A 79 5.08 13.03 0.63
N LEU A 80 4.47 11.95 1.11
CA LEU A 80 4.66 10.62 0.54
C LEU A 80 4.05 10.55 -0.86
N LEU A 81 2.82 11.05 -0.99
CA LEU A 81 2.03 10.87 -2.20
C LEU A 81 2.26 11.98 -3.24
N GLN A 82 2.13 11.66 -4.52
CA GLN A 82 2.20 12.60 -5.64
C GLN A 82 1.25 13.78 -5.48
N GLN A 83 0.04 13.54 -4.96
CA GLN A 83 -0.94 14.60 -4.69
C GLN A 83 -0.47 15.63 -3.63
N SER A 84 0.49 15.27 -2.79
CA SER A 84 1.14 16.15 -1.81
C SER A 84 2.57 16.54 -2.19
N GLY A 85 3.00 16.25 -3.43
CA GLY A 85 4.32 16.58 -3.97
C GLY A 85 5.40 15.51 -3.72
N GLY A 86 5.01 14.32 -3.29
CA GLY A 86 5.87 13.15 -3.12
C GLY A 86 6.08 12.34 -4.39
N PRO A 87 6.96 11.32 -4.35
CA PRO A 87 7.18 10.46 -5.51
C PRO A 87 6.11 9.38 -5.69
N LEU A 88 5.29 9.09 -4.67
CA LEU A 88 4.52 7.85 -4.61
C LEU A 88 3.09 7.98 -5.14
N LEU A 89 2.65 7.03 -5.97
CA LEU A 89 1.26 6.95 -6.43
C LEU A 89 0.38 6.19 -5.43
N LEU A 90 -0.74 6.77 -4.99
CA LEU A 90 -1.72 6.08 -4.13
C LEU A 90 -2.66 5.18 -4.94
N LEU A 91 -2.69 3.89 -4.63
CA LEU A 91 -3.77 2.99 -5.02
C LEU A 91 -4.75 2.81 -3.86
N ASP A 92 -5.82 3.60 -3.88
CA ASP A 92 -6.88 3.54 -2.86
C ASP A 92 -7.83 2.36 -3.14
N VAL A 93 -7.69 1.29 -2.35
CA VAL A 93 -8.52 0.08 -2.46
C VAL A 93 -9.97 0.34 -2.08
N HIS A 94 -10.23 1.32 -1.19
CA HIS A 94 -11.60 1.74 -0.87
C HIS A 94 -12.25 2.41 -2.07
N ALA A 95 -11.56 3.35 -2.74
CA ALA A 95 -12.04 3.96 -3.97
C ALA A 95 -12.27 2.93 -5.08
N LEU A 96 -11.35 1.97 -5.24
CA LEU A 96 -11.45 0.87 -6.21
C LEU A 96 -12.70 0.01 -5.99
N SER A 97 -13.11 -0.18 -4.73
CA SER A 97 -14.23 -1.03 -4.32
C SER A 97 -15.52 -0.26 -4.01
N ASN A 98 -15.52 1.07 -4.12
CA ASN A 98 -16.66 1.90 -3.68
C ASN A 98 -17.96 1.57 -4.46
N TYR A 99 -17.85 1.29 -5.76
CA TYR A 99 -19.01 0.98 -6.61
C TYR A 99 -19.74 -0.32 -6.24
N CYS A 100 -19.04 -1.30 -5.67
CA CYS A 100 -19.65 -2.54 -5.19
C CYS A 100 -20.02 -2.49 -3.70
N GLY A 101 -19.50 -1.52 -2.94
CA GLY A 101 -19.82 -1.30 -1.53
C GLY A 101 -19.65 -2.57 -0.69
N ALA A 102 -20.64 -2.88 0.14
CA ALA A 102 -20.63 -4.09 0.99
C ALA A 102 -20.56 -5.41 0.19
N ARG A 103 -20.84 -5.41 -1.12
CA ARG A 103 -20.71 -6.61 -1.98
C ARG A 103 -19.26 -6.91 -2.35
N CYS A 104 -18.33 -6.02 -2.03
CA CYS A 104 -16.90 -6.25 -2.24
C CYS A 104 -16.17 -6.76 -1.00
N THR A 105 -16.88 -6.98 0.10
CA THR A 105 -16.30 -7.49 1.34
C THR A 105 -17.00 -8.75 1.80
N THR A 106 -16.25 -9.64 2.45
CA THR A 106 -16.76 -10.92 2.96
C THR A 106 -17.52 -10.73 4.27
N ASP A 107 -17.09 -9.79 5.10
CA ASP A 107 -17.58 -9.56 6.46
C ASP A 107 -17.70 -8.05 6.79
N GLY A 108 -17.76 -7.19 5.77
CA GLY A 108 -17.66 -5.74 5.94
C GLY A 108 -16.22 -5.23 5.95
N MET A 109 -15.24 -6.08 6.32
CA MET A 109 -13.88 -5.68 6.66
C MET A 109 -12.81 -6.22 5.70
N HIS A 110 -12.96 -7.47 5.26
CA HIS A 110 -12.03 -8.14 4.37
C HIS A 110 -12.58 -8.14 2.96
N TYR A 111 -11.84 -7.55 2.02
CA TYR A 111 -12.27 -7.54 0.64
C TYR A 111 -12.36 -8.95 0.07
N HIS A 112 -13.29 -9.15 -0.87
CA HIS A 112 -13.30 -10.35 -1.69
C HIS A 112 -12.04 -10.41 -2.53
N ARG A 113 -11.61 -11.64 -2.86
CA ARG A 113 -10.43 -11.92 -3.67
C ARG A 113 -10.35 -11.06 -4.95
N VAL A 114 -11.48 -10.80 -5.60
CA VAL A 114 -11.54 -10.00 -6.84
C VAL A 114 -11.01 -8.56 -6.67
N VAL A 115 -11.18 -7.96 -5.49
CA VAL A 115 -10.67 -6.60 -5.22
C VAL A 115 -9.15 -6.63 -5.11
N TYR A 116 -8.59 -7.61 -4.40
CA TYR A 116 -7.14 -7.80 -4.31
C TYR A 116 -6.53 -8.10 -5.69
N GLU A 117 -7.19 -8.92 -6.52
CA GLU A 117 -6.75 -9.19 -7.89
C GLU A 117 -6.75 -7.93 -8.75
N ALA A 118 -7.80 -7.11 -8.66
CA ALA A 118 -7.86 -5.82 -9.34
C ALA A 118 -6.74 -4.87 -8.87
N ALA A 119 -6.50 -4.80 -7.55
CA ALA A 119 -5.42 -3.99 -7.00
C ALA A 119 -4.04 -4.43 -7.51
N VAL A 120 -3.78 -5.75 -7.54
CA VAL A 120 -2.54 -6.31 -8.10
C VAL A 120 -2.39 -6.01 -9.58
N HIS A 121 -3.46 -6.12 -10.36
CA HIS A 121 -3.42 -5.73 -11.78
C HIS A 121 -3.07 -4.25 -11.97
N VAL A 122 -3.64 -3.35 -11.16
CA VAL A 122 -3.30 -1.92 -11.21
C VAL A 122 -1.84 -1.69 -10.83
N MET A 123 -1.34 -2.33 -9.77
CA MET A 123 0.08 -2.25 -9.37
C MET A 123 1.03 -2.68 -10.49
N LEU A 124 0.79 -3.84 -11.10
CA LEU A 124 1.63 -4.36 -12.18
C LEU A 124 1.57 -3.48 -13.44
N ASN A 125 0.40 -2.94 -13.76
CA ASN A 125 0.27 -2.00 -14.88
C ASN A 125 0.98 -0.68 -14.59
N ALA A 126 0.91 -0.16 -13.36
CA ALA A 126 1.64 1.04 -12.97
C ALA A 126 3.16 0.84 -13.12
N LEU A 127 3.69 -0.29 -12.64
CA LEU A 127 5.10 -0.66 -12.82
C LEU A 127 5.49 -0.74 -14.30
N LEU A 128 4.64 -1.33 -15.15
CA LEU A 128 4.89 -1.41 -16.59
C LEU A 128 4.95 -0.01 -17.23
N VAL A 129 4.05 0.91 -16.84
CA VAL A 129 4.06 2.29 -17.34
C VAL A 129 5.33 3.02 -16.91
N GLU A 130 5.67 2.98 -15.61
CA GLU A 130 6.89 3.61 -15.08
C GLU A 130 8.16 3.06 -15.73
N SER A 131 8.24 1.74 -15.97
CA SER A 131 9.39 1.13 -16.64
C SER A 131 9.55 1.56 -18.11
N ASN A 132 8.45 1.82 -18.81
CA ASN A 132 8.46 2.18 -20.23
C ASN A 132 8.60 3.69 -20.47
N GLN A 133 8.26 4.53 -19.49
CA GLN A 133 8.45 6.00 -19.60
C GLN A 133 9.87 6.46 -19.24
N ASN A 134 10.66 5.61 -18.58
CA ASN A 134 12.05 5.87 -18.21
C ASN A 134 13.08 5.25 -19.19
N LEU A 135 12.62 4.71 -20.33
CA LEU A 135 13.43 4.28 -21.50
C LEU A 135 13.41 5.35 -22.59
#